data_AF-A0A1E7GTB0-F1
#
_entry.id   AF-A0A1E7GTB0-F1
#
_cell.length_a   1.000
_cell.length_b   1.000
_cell.length_c   1.000
_cell.angle_alpha   90.00
_cell.angle_beta   90.00
_cell.angle_gamma   90.00
#
_symmetry.space_group_name_H-M   'P 1'
#
loop_
_entity.id
_entity.type
_entity.pdbx_description
1 polymer ?
#
loop_
_entity_poly.entity_id
_entity_poly.type
_entity_poly.pdbx_seq_one_letter_code
_entity_poly.pdbx_strand_id
1 'polypeptide(L)' 'MSKKWQCTVCGLTEQGEVPPKTCSKCGVKSDRFIKIK' A
#
# COMPACT_ATOMS: atom_id res chain seq x y z
N MET A 1 15.06 7.69 -0.13
CA MET A 1 13.72 8.10 0.36
C MET A 1 12.74 7.00 0.00
N SER A 2 12.28 6.21 0.97
CA SER A 2 11.27 5.17 0.75
C SER A 2 9.92 5.83 0.42
N LYS A 3 9.21 5.31 -0.59
CA LYS A 3 7.83 5.75 -0.85
C LYS A 3 6.93 5.09 0.18
N LYS A 4 5.84 5.75 0.54
CA LYS A 4 4.79 5.18 1.38
C LYS A 4 3.61 4.82 0.49
N TRP A 5 2.99 3.69 0.77
CA TRP A 5 1.84 3.17 0.04
C TRP A 5 0.73 2.93 1.02
N GLN A 6 -0.39 3.65 0.86
CA GLN A 6 -1.56 3.50 1.69
C GLN A 6 -2.62 2.69 0.95
N CYS A 7 -3.10 1.62 1.58
CA CYS A 7 -4.26 0.88 1.12
C CYS A 7 -5.50 1.77 1.25
N THR A 8 -6.20 2.00 0.14
CA THR A 8 -7.41 2.83 0.10
C THR A 8 -8.62 2.14 0.73
N VAL A 9 -8.52 0.83 0.99
CA VAL A 9 -9.63 0.01 1.52
C VAL A 9 -9.59 -0.04 3.05
N CYS A 10 -8.42 -0.30 3.65
CA CYS A 10 -8.29 -0.49 5.10
C CYS A 10 -7.40 0.56 5.80
N GLY A 11 -6.78 1.47 5.04
CA GLY A 11 -5.88 2.50 5.56
C GLY A 11 -4.48 2.03 5.93
N LEU A 12 -4.11 0.77 5.68
CA LEU A 12 -2.77 0.26 5.98
C LEU A 12 -1.71 1.02 5.19
N THR A 13 -0.70 1.57 5.88
CA THR A 13 0.44 2.23 5.24
C THR A 13 1.66 1.33 5.28
N GLU A 14 2.19 0.97 4.12
CA GLU A 14 3.41 0.19 3.96
C GLU A 14 4.52 1.02 3.32
N GLN A 15 5.78 0.73 3.63
CA GLN A 15 6.94 1.45 3.11
C GLN A 15 7.67 0.60 2.07
N GLY A 16 7.98 1.19 0.91
CA GLY A 16 8.69 0.50 -0.16
C GLY A 16 8.77 1.33 -1.44
N GLU A 17 9.68 1.00 -2.35
CA GLU A 17 9.79 1.71 -3.63
C GLU A 17 8.63 1.41 -4.59
N VAL A 18 7.93 0.30 -4.36
CA VAL A 18 6.82 -0.24 -5.14
C VAL A 18 5.66 -0.63 -4.22
N PRO A 19 4.41 -0.63 -4.69
CA PRO A 19 3.28 -1.05 -3.87
C PRO A 19 3.36 -2.55 -3.55
N PRO A 20 2.92 -2.98 -2.36
CA PRO A 20 2.80 -4.40 -2.01
C PRO A 20 1.87 -5.11 -2.99
N LYS A 21 2.19 -6.35 -3.38
CA LYS A 21 1.32 -7.17 -4.26
C LYS A 21 -0.08 -7.37 -3.69
N THR A 22 -0.15 -7.50 -2.37
CA THR A 22 -1.37 -7.75 -1.62
C THR A 22 -1.29 -7.05 -0.28
N CYS A 23 -2.39 -6.48 0.18
CA CYS A 23 -2.45 -5.82 1.48
C CYS A 23 -2.41 -6.85 2.60
N SER A 24 -1.43 -6.72 3.50
CA SER A 24 -1.26 -7.60 4.66
C SER A 24 -2.43 -7.57 5.64
N LYS A 25 -3.25 -6.51 5.63
CA LYS A 25 -4.37 -6.32 6.56
C LYS A 25 -5.72 -6.81 6.00
N CYS A 26 -5.99 -6.62 4.72
CA CYS A 26 -7.31 -6.92 4.12
C CYS A 26 -7.27 -7.82 2.89
N GLY A 27 -6.08 -8.19 2.40
CA GLY A 27 -5.95 -9.13 1.28
C GLY A 27 -6.26 -8.57 -0.11
N VAL A 28 -6.54 -7.26 -0.24
CA VAL A 28 -6.75 -6.62 -1.56
C VAL A 28 -5.44 -6.54 -2.34
N LYS A 29 -5.53 -6.51 -3.68
CA LYS A 29 -4.37 -6.44 -4.57
C LYS A 29 -3.72 -5.05 -4.56
N SER A 30 -2.53 -4.96 -5.16
CA SER A 30 -1.72 -3.74 -5.28
C SER A 30 -2.40 -2.58 -5.99
N ASP A 31 -3.43 -2.84 -6.80
CA ASP A 31 -4.28 -1.85 -7.47
C ASP A 31 -5.04 -0.94 -6.50
N ARG A 32 -5.24 -1.40 -5.24
CA ARG A 32 -5.89 -0.65 -4.18
C ARG A 32 -4.91 0.11 -3.27
N PHE A 33 -3.67 0.30 -3.70
CA PHE A 33 -2.70 1.13 -2.99
C PHE A 33 -2.46 2.46 -3.71
N ILE A 34 -2.41 3.54 -2.92
CA ILE A 34 -2.01 4.86 -3.39
C ILE A 34 -0.66 5.24 -2.81
N LYS A 35 0.17 5.90 -3.61
CA LYS A 35 1.41 6.47 -3.13
C LYS A 35 1.11 7.71 -2.31
N ILE A 36 1.54 7.72 -1.06
CA ILE A 36 1.51 8.88 -0.17
C ILE A 36 2.95 9.40 0.04
N LYS A 37 3.07 10.72 0.15
CA LYS A 37 4.35 11.44 0.27
C LYS A 37 4.98 11.25 1.64
#